data_AF-L0R3C0-F1
#
_entry.id   AF-L0R3C0-F1
#
_cell.length_a   1.000
_cell.length_b   1.000
_cell.length_c   1.000
_cell.angle_alpha   90.00
_cell.angle_beta   90.00
_cell.angle_gamma   90.00
#
_symmetry.space_group_name_H-M   'P 1'
#
loop_
_entity.id
_entity.type
_entity.pdbx_description
1 polymer ?
#
loop_
_entity_poly.entity_id
_entity_poly.type
_entity_poly.pdbx_seq_one_letter_code
_entity_poly.pdbx_strand_id
1 'polypeptide(L)'
;DQAAIVEVELEPSSPSSGKKKRKKWAVCTVTEVEEVKQVVRMLPTWATTIIFWTVYAQMTTFSVSQAQALDRRLGPSFVIPAGSLTVFFVGSILLTVPIYDRLIAPLARRLTGNPQGLSPLQRIFVGLFLSILAMVVAGLTERHRLSASTAGVQLSVFLIVPQF
;
A
#
# COMPACT_ATOMS: atom_id res chain seq x y z
N ASP A 1 1.76 43.16 -3.61
CA ASP A 1 0.54 43.92 -3.28
C ASP A 1 -0.53 42.96 -2.78
N GLN A 2 -1.23 43.08 -1.65
CA GLN A 2 -1.20 43.94 -0.45
C GLN A 2 -1.75 43.03 0.67
N ALA A 3 -1.08 42.95 1.82
CA ALA A 3 -1.56 42.19 2.98
C ALA A 3 -2.56 43.05 3.77
N ALA A 4 -3.79 42.57 3.97
CA ALA A 4 -4.77 43.23 4.83
C ALA A 4 -4.70 42.61 6.23
N ILE A 5 -4.09 43.34 7.16
CA ILE A 5 -4.12 43.09 8.61
C ILE A 5 -5.52 43.50 9.08
N VAL A 6 -6.29 42.57 9.65
CA VAL A 6 -7.52 42.93 10.37
C VAL A 6 -7.19 42.88 11.86
N GLU A 7 -6.91 44.05 12.43
CA GLU A 7 -6.92 44.23 13.88
C GLU A 7 -8.33 43.95 14.40
N VAL A 8 -8.42 43.05 15.38
CA VAL A 8 -9.67 42.72 16.06
C VAL A 8 -9.88 43.80 17.12
N GLU A 9 -10.52 44.90 16.73
CA GLU A 9 -11.05 45.90 17.66
C GLU A 9 -12.19 45.26 18.47
N LEU A 10 -11.98 45.10 19.77
CA LEU A 10 -12.98 44.69 20.75
C LEU A 10 -13.91 45.87 21.05
N GLU A 11 -15.15 45.84 20.58
CA GLU A 11 -16.22 46.74 21.07
C GLU A 11 -17.50 45.95 21.42
N PRO A 12 -18.21 46.31 22.51
CA PRO A 12 -19.16 45.43 23.18
C PRO A 12 -20.58 45.48 22.60
N SER A 13 -21.34 44.46 22.98
CA SER A 13 -22.66 44.02 22.50
C SER A 13 -23.80 45.05 22.51
N SER A 14 -24.67 44.98 21.49
CA SER A 14 -26.09 45.38 21.56
C SER A 14 -26.97 44.46 20.70
N PRO A 15 -28.20 44.09 21.11
CA PRO A 15 -29.01 43.07 20.43
C PRO A 15 -30.02 43.72 19.48
N SER A 16 -29.96 43.41 18.18
CA SER A 16 -31.14 43.59 17.31
C SER A 16 -31.24 42.55 16.20
N SER A 17 -32.44 41.98 16.17
CA SER A 17 -33.14 41.20 15.15
C SER A 17 -32.43 40.96 13.80
N GLY A 18 -32.11 39.68 13.56
CA GLY A 18 -32.74 38.97 12.44
C GLY A 18 -32.29 39.29 11.02
N LYS A 19 -31.00 39.12 10.69
CA LYS A 19 -30.51 38.60 9.39
C LYS A 19 -29.18 37.88 9.63
N LYS A 20 -29.18 36.55 9.74
CA LYS A 20 -27.93 35.75 9.71
C LYS A 20 -27.30 35.96 8.33
N LYS A 21 -26.41 36.95 8.20
CA LYS A 21 -25.58 37.13 7.00
C LYS A 21 -24.87 35.80 6.77
N ARG A 22 -25.19 35.12 5.67
CA ARG A 22 -24.42 33.95 5.20
C ARG A 22 -22.96 34.37 5.25
N LYS A 23 -22.14 33.74 6.08
CA LYS A 23 -20.70 34.01 6.14
C LYS A 23 -20.19 33.86 4.69
N LYS A 24 -19.85 34.98 4.04
CA LYS A 24 -19.12 34.95 2.77
C LYS A 24 -17.86 34.16 3.05
N TRP A 25 -17.49 33.28 2.12
CA TRP A 25 -16.31 32.42 2.20
C TRP A 25 -15.18 33.17 2.91
N ALA A 26 -14.76 32.67 4.07
CA ALA A 26 -13.65 33.25 4.79
C ALA A 26 -12.44 33.23 3.86
N VAL A 27 -11.76 34.36 3.72
CA VAL A 27 -10.61 34.47 2.84
C VAL A 27 -9.47 33.69 3.50
N CYS A 28 -8.96 32.66 2.82
CA CYS A 28 -7.84 31.86 3.31
C CYS A 28 -6.54 32.68 3.30
N THR A 29 -5.68 32.44 4.28
CA THR A 29 -4.31 32.98 4.32
C THR A 29 -3.42 32.33 3.25
N VAL A 30 -2.35 33.02 2.85
CA VAL A 30 -1.38 32.48 1.86
C VAL A 30 -0.73 31.18 2.35
N THR A 31 -0.49 31.07 3.66
CA THR A 31 0.04 29.87 4.29
C THR A 31 -0.90 28.68 4.12
N GLU A 32 -2.20 28.84 4.39
CA GLU A 32 -3.21 27.78 4.18
C GLU A 32 -3.26 27.32 2.72
N VAL A 33 -3.14 28.26 1.77
CA VAL A 33 -3.13 27.92 0.34
C VAL A 33 -1.88 27.13 -0.03
N GLU A 34 -0.71 27.47 0.52
CA GLU A 34 0.54 26.75 0.21
C GLU A 34 0.58 25.36 0.85
N GLU A 35 0.03 25.20 2.06
CA GLU A 35 -0.13 23.89 2.71
C GLU A 35 -1.03 22.97 1.87
N VAL A 36 -2.18 23.47 1.41
CA VAL A 36 -3.07 22.69 0.54
C VAL A 36 -2.37 22.37 -0.79
N LYS A 37 -1.63 23.31 -1.37
CA LYS A 37 -0.85 23.07 -2.60
C LYS A 37 0.18 21.96 -2.39
N GLN A 38 0.81 21.89 -1.22
CA GLN A 38 1.75 20.82 -0.90
C GLN A 38 1.04 19.46 -0.82
N VAL A 39 -0.13 19.38 -0.20
CA VAL A 39 -0.93 18.15 -0.16
C VAL A 39 -1.38 17.72 -1.56
N VAL A 40 -1.84 18.68 -2.39
CA VAL A 40 -2.23 18.41 -3.79
C VAL A 40 -1.06 17.86 -4.60
N ARG A 41 0.17 18.34 -4.36
CA ARG A 41 1.38 17.80 -4.99
C ARG A 41 1.72 16.37 -4.56
N MET A 42 1.23 15.90 -3.42
CA MET A 42 1.41 14.51 -2.95
C MET A 42 0.36 13.54 -3.53
N LEU A 43 -0.78 14.05 -4.02
CA LEU A 43 -1.88 13.22 -4.56
C LEU A 43 -1.45 12.26 -5.68
N PRO A 44 -0.60 12.64 -6.65
CA PRO A 44 -0.15 11.71 -7.69
C PRO A 44 0.60 10.50 -7.11
N THR A 45 1.47 10.72 -6.12
CA THR A 45 2.20 9.63 -5.44
C THR A 45 1.25 8.77 -4.59
N TRP A 46 0.26 9.38 -3.95
CA TRP A 46 -0.77 8.62 -3.24
C TRP A 46 -1.59 7.76 -4.21
N ALA A 47 -1.97 8.28 -5.37
CA ALA A 47 -2.78 7.57 -6.36
C ALA A 47 -2.07 6.30 -6.88
N THR A 48 -0.75 6.30 -7.03
CA THR A 48 -0.02 5.08 -7.43
C THR A 48 -0.09 3.96 -6.40
N THR A 49 -0.33 4.28 -5.11
CA THR A 49 -0.50 3.27 -4.06
C THR A 49 -1.81 2.48 -4.18
N ILE A 50 -2.79 2.95 -4.95
CA ILE A 50 -4.06 2.22 -5.20
C ILE A 50 -3.79 0.85 -5.84
N ILE A 51 -2.80 0.79 -6.75
CA ILE A 51 -2.42 -0.45 -7.42
C ILE A 51 -1.89 -1.47 -6.41
N PHE A 52 -1.06 -1.02 -5.45
CA PHE A 52 -0.58 -1.87 -4.37
C PHE A 52 -1.74 -2.47 -3.56
N TRP A 53 -2.73 -1.65 -3.19
CA TRP A 53 -3.91 -2.11 -2.46
C TRP A 53 -4.75 -3.11 -3.27
N THR A 54 -4.81 -2.96 -4.59
CA THR A 54 -5.49 -3.90 -5.47
C THR A 54 -4.77 -5.25 -5.48
N VAL A 55 -3.44 -5.26 -5.60
CA VAL A 55 -2.61 -6.48 -5.50
C VAL A 55 -2.81 -7.16 -4.15
N TYR A 56 -2.81 -6.40 -3.07
CA TYR A 56 -3.08 -6.90 -1.72
C TYR A 56 -4.47 -7.54 -1.60
N ALA A 57 -5.50 -6.90 -2.16
CA ALA A 57 -6.85 -7.45 -2.17
C ALA A 57 -6.92 -8.78 -2.94
N GLN A 58 -6.28 -8.87 -4.12
CA GLN A 58 -6.18 -10.11 -4.88
C GLN A 58 -5.46 -11.20 -4.08
N MET A 59 -4.41 -10.84 -3.35
CA MET A 59 -3.67 -11.78 -2.53
C MET A 59 -4.52 -12.42 -1.42
N THR A 60 -5.36 -11.63 -0.75
CA THR A 60 -6.22 -12.15 0.32
C THR A 60 -7.43 -12.94 -0.19
N THR A 61 -7.78 -12.82 -1.47
CA THR A 61 -9.00 -13.41 -2.05
C THR A 61 -8.68 -14.46 -3.11
N PHE A 62 -8.12 -14.04 -4.25
CA PHE A 62 -7.79 -14.90 -5.38
C PHE A 62 -6.73 -15.94 -5.03
N SER A 63 -5.72 -15.61 -4.24
CA SER A 63 -4.73 -16.63 -3.87
C SER A 63 -5.31 -17.72 -2.97
N VAL A 64 -6.39 -17.42 -2.22
CA VAL A 64 -7.14 -18.44 -1.48
C VAL A 64 -7.93 -19.34 -2.43
N SER A 65 -8.53 -18.79 -3.50
CA SER A 65 -9.22 -19.62 -4.50
C SER A 65 -8.25 -20.48 -5.32
N GLN A 66 -7.08 -19.95 -5.68
CA GLN A 66 -5.99 -20.73 -6.28
C GLN A 66 -5.59 -21.90 -5.39
N ALA A 67 -5.40 -21.64 -4.10
CA ALA A 67 -5.05 -22.67 -3.12
C ALA A 67 -6.13 -23.75 -2.95
N GLN A 68 -7.41 -23.38 -3.06
CA GLN A 68 -8.51 -24.36 -3.03
C GLN A 68 -8.45 -25.33 -4.21
N ALA A 69 -7.92 -24.90 -5.35
CA ALA A 69 -7.77 -25.70 -6.56
C ALA A 69 -6.44 -26.49 -6.65
N LEU A 70 -5.59 -26.42 -5.62
CA LEU A 70 -4.30 -27.10 -5.51
C LEU A 70 -4.34 -28.17 -4.41
N ASP A 71 -3.40 -29.12 -4.47
CA ASP A 71 -3.24 -30.12 -3.42
C ASP A 71 -2.61 -29.50 -2.16
N ARG A 72 -3.37 -29.49 -1.07
CA ARG A 72 -3.03 -28.92 0.23
C ARG A 72 -2.64 -29.98 1.26
N ARG A 73 -2.46 -31.24 0.86
CA ARG A 73 -2.07 -32.32 1.77
C ARG A 73 -0.62 -32.15 2.21
N LEU A 74 -0.41 -32.23 3.51
CA LEU A 74 0.90 -32.29 4.16
C LEU A 74 1.02 -33.67 4.80
N GLY A 75 1.66 -34.58 4.07
CA GLY A 75 1.71 -35.99 4.45
C GLY A 75 0.35 -36.70 4.25
N PRO A 76 0.13 -37.84 4.93
CA PRO A 76 -0.97 -38.74 4.60
C PRO A 76 -2.36 -38.25 5.05
N SER A 77 -2.45 -37.46 6.12
CA SER A 77 -3.73 -37.18 6.79
C SER A 77 -4.03 -35.71 7.03
N PHE A 78 -3.04 -34.82 6.97
CA PHE A 78 -3.24 -33.41 7.27
C PHE A 78 -3.49 -32.61 5.99
N VAL A 79 -4.53 -31.77 5.99
CA VAL A 79 -4.85 -30.88 4.88
C VAL A 79 -4.81 -29.44 5.39
N ILE A 80 -3.91 -28.64 4.85
CA ILE A 80 -3.77 -27.23 5.22
C ILE A 80 -5.03 -26.47 4.79
N PRO A 81 -5.70 -25.69 5.65
CA PRO A 81 -6.77 -24.80 5.21
C PRO A 81 -6.28 -23.79 4.16
N ALA A 82 -7.00 -23.61 3.05
CA ALA A 82 -6.54 -22.70 1.98
C ALA A 82 -6.28 -21.26 2.47
N GLY A 83 -7.14 -20.75 3.37
CA GLY A 83 -7.00 -19.41 3.95
C GLY A 83 -5.77 -19.23 4.84
N SER A 84 -5.22 -20.31 5.41
CA SER A 84 -4.05 -20.20 6.30
C SER A 84 -2.74 -19.98 5.55
N LEU A 85 -2.72 -20.08 4.21
CA LEU A 85 -1.52 -19.78 3.41
C LEU A 85 -1.14 -18.30 3.43
N THR A 86 -2.05 -17.42 3.86
CA THR A 86 -1.74 -16.02 4.19
C THR A 86 -0.60 -15.89 5.22
N VAL A 87 -0.30 -16.95 5.98
CA VAL A 87 0.88 -17.01 6.87
C VAL A 87 2.19 -16.80 6.12
N PHE A 88 2.30 -17.21 4.85
CA PHE A 88 3.51 -16.97 4.04
C PHE A 88 3.71 -15.48 3.76
N PHE A 89 2.62 -14.74 3.52
CA PHE A 89 2.67 -13.30 3.33
C PHE A 89 2.99 -12.56 4.64
N VAL A 90 2.39 -12.97 5.76
CA VAL A 90 2.76 -12.40 7.07
C VAL A 90 4.24 -12.69 7.38
N GLY A 91 4.69 -13.93 7.10
CA GLY A 91 6.08 -14.33 7.26
C GLY A 91 7.03 -13.53 6.36
N SER A 92 6.68 -13.28 5.10
CA SER A 92 7.50 -12.50 4.16
C SER A 92 7.65 -11.05 4.64
N ILE A 93 6.59 -10.43 5.16
CA ILE A 93 6.66 -9.10 5.81
C ILE A 93 7.59 -9.14 7.03
N LEU A 94 7.38 -10.08 7.94
CA LEU A 94 8.16 -10.20 9.17
C LEU A 94 9.64 -10.46 8.90
N LEU A 95 9.96 -11.19 7.82
CA LEU A 95 11.32 -11.44 7.38
C LEU A 95 11.93 -10.21 6.68
N THR A 96 11.13 -9.47 5.92
CA THR A 96 11.60 -8.30 5.18
C THR A 96 12.06 -7.17 6.09
N VAL A 97 11.41 -6.95 7.24
CA VAL A 97 11.81 -5.91 8.22
C VAL A 97 13.26 -6.06 8.70
N PRO A 98 13.68 -7.19 9.32
CA PRO A 98 15.06 -7.36 9.76
C PRO A 98 16.04 -7.40 8.59
N ILE A 99 15.66 -7.96 7.42
CA ILE A 99 16.50 -7.90 6.21
C ILE A 99 16.74 -6.44 5.80
N TYR A 100 15.68 -5.63 5.82
CA TYR A 100 15.77 -4.22 5.50
C TYR A 100 16.71 -3.50 6.47
N ASP A 101 16.48 -3.64 7.77
CA ASP A 101 17.24 -2.90 8.78
C ASP A 101 18.70 -3.34 8.88
N ARG A 102 18.96 -4.65 8.75
CA ARG A 102 20.30 -5.23 8.95
C ARG A 102 21.14 -5.29 7.68
N LEU A 103 20.54 -5.47 6.50
CA LEU A 103 21.28 -5.65 5.25
C LEU A 103 21.07 -4.47 4.29
N ILE A 104 19.82 -4.15 3.96
CA ILE A 104 19.51 -3.16 2.92
C ILE A 104 19.86 -1.74 3.39
N ALA A 105 19.46 -1.35 4.59
CA ALA A 105 19.70 -0.02 5.14
C ALA A 105 21.19 0.33 5.27
N PRO A 106 22.09 -0.50 5.83
CA PRO A 106 23.52 -0.19 5.84
C PRO A 106 24.14 -0.18 4.44
N LEU A 107 23.71 -1.05 3.52
CA LEU A 107 24.19 -1.04 2.14
C LEU A 107 23.75 0.22 1.40
N ALA A 108 22.46 0.57 1.52
CA ALA A 108 21.90 1.78 0.95
C ALA A 108 22.60 3.03 1.51
N ARG A 109 22.84 3.11 2.82
CA ARG A 109 23.62 4.20 3.45
C ARG A 109 25.01 4.36 2.82
N ARG A 110 25.70 3.25 2.54
CA ARG A 110 27.02 3.26 1.88
C ARG A 110 26.96 3.72 0.42
N LEU A 111 25.90 3.36 -0.31
CA LEU A 111 25.77 3.66 -1.74
C LEU A 111 25.17 5.04 -2.01
N THR A 112 24.16 5.45 -1.25
CA THR A 112 23.43 6.71 -1.46
C THR A 112 23.96 7.87 -0.62
N GLY A 113 24.77 7.59 0.41
CA GLY A 113 25.24 8.59 1.37
C GLY A 113 24.15 9.17 2.27
N ASN A 114 22.90 8.71 2.15
CA ASN A 114 21.79 9.19 2.97
C ASN A 114 21.78 8.46 4.33
N PRO A 115 21.81 9.16 5.48
CA PRO A 115 21.78 8.53 6.81
C PRO A 115 20.54 7.67 7.07
N GLN A 116 19.43 7.90 6.36
CA GLN A 116 18.20 7.10 6.45
C GLN A 116 18.16 5.89 5.49
N GLY A 117 19.21 5.68 4.68
CA GLY A 117 19.27 4.61 3.67
C GLY A 117 18.47 4.96 2.41
N LEU A 118 17.47 4.14 2.06
CA LEU A 118 16.60 4.40 0.90
C LEU A 118 15.58 5.51 1.21
N SER A 119 15.38 6.42 0.26
CA SER A 119 14.38 7.49 0.40
C SER A 119 12.95 6.92 0.43
N PRO A 120 11.96 7.63 1.02
CA PRO A 120 10.58 7.15 1.05
C PRO A 120 10.02 6.82 -0.33
N LEU A 121 10.28 7.65 -1.35
CA LEU A 121 9.85 7.40 -2.73
C LEU A 121 10.49 6.14 -3.33
N GLN A 122 11.77 5.89 -3.05
CA GLN A 122 12.44 4.66 -3.52
C GLN A 122 11.82 3.42 -2.89
N ARG A 123 11.46 3.48 -1.59
CA ARG A 123 10.78 2.37 -0.91
C ARG A 123 9.41 2.09 -1.54
N ILE A 124 8.63 3.14 -1.85
CA ILE A 124 7.34 3.01 -2.54
C ILE A 124 7.55 2.35 -3.92
N PHE A 125 8.53 2.82 -4.70
CA PHE A 125 8.82 2.26 -6.01
C PHE A 125 9.20 0.78 -5.95
N VAL A 126 10.10 0.40 -5.04
CA VAL A 126 10.50 -1.01 -4.84
C VAL A 126 9.31 -1.87 -4.44
N GLY A 127 8.46 -1.39 -3.52
CA GLY A 127 7.24 -2.10 -3.13
C GLY A 127 6.31 -2.34 -4.32
N LEU A 128 6.01 -1.30 -5.11
CA LEU A 128 5.17 -1.42 -6.31
C LEU A 128 5.77 -2.37 -7.35
N PHE A 129 7.09 -2.30 -7.58
CA PHE A 129 7.79 -3.19 -8.50
C PHE A 129 7.69 -4.65 -8.06
N LEU A 130 7.94 -4.94 -6.77
CA LEU A 130 7.80 -6.28 -6.22
C LEU A 130 6.36 -6.80 -6.29
N SER A 131 5.36 -5.94 -6.06
CA SER A 131 3.94 -6.30 -6.23
C SER A 131 3.60 -6.71 -7.65
N ILE A 132 4.16 -6.04 -8.67
CA ILE A 132 3.98 -6.42 -10.07
C ILE A 132 4.62 -7.79 -10.33
N LEU A 133 5.86 -8.01 -9.86
CA LEU A 133 6.53 -9.30 -10.01
C LEU A 133 5.74 -10.44 -9.35
N ALA A 134 5.22 -10.23 -8.14
CA ALA A 134 4.38 -11.19 -7.45
C ALA A 134 3.14 -11.57 -8.26
N MET A 135 2.45 -10.59 -8.86
CA MET A 135 1.30 -10.86 -9.74
C MET A 135 1.68 -11.59 -11.03
N VAL A 136 2.85 -11.31 -11.60
CA VAL A 136 3.37 -12.07 -12.75
C VAL A 136 3.60 -13.52 -12.35
N VAL A 137 4.26 -13.77 -11.22
CA VAL A 137 4.48 -15.13 -10.69
C VAL A 137 3.15 -15.84 -10.43
N ALA A 138 2.16 -15.15 -9.87
CA ALA A 138 0.83 -15.71 -9.65
C ALA A 138 0.13 -16.10 -10.96
N GLY A 139 0.21 -15.25 -11.98
CA GLY A 139 -0.36 -15.53 -13.30
C GLY A 139 0.34 -16.69 -14.01
N LEU A 140 1.68 -16.78 -13.93
CA LEU A 140 2.44 -17.90 -14.49
C LEU A 140 2.11 -19.21 -13.78
N THR A 141 1.99 -19.17 -12.45
CA THR A 141 1.63 -20.34 -11.65
C THR A 141 0.22 -20.83 -11.98
N GLU A 142 -0.73 -19.92 -12.14
CA GLU A 142 -2.09 -20.28 -12.54
C GLU A 142 -2.12 -20.89 -13.94
N ARG A 143 -1.35 -20.35 -14.87
CA ARG A 143 -1.23 -20.91 -16.23
C ARG A 143 -0.64 -22.32 -16.20
N HIS A 144 0.36 -22.55 -15.37
CA HIS A 144 0.94 -23.88 -15.15
C HIS A 144 -0.08 -24.84 -14.51
N ARG A 145 -0.83 -24.39 -13.51
CA ARG A 145 -1.91 -25.15 -12.87
C ARG A 145 -2.99 -25.59 -13.85
N LEU A 146 -3.44 -24.69 -14.72
CA LEU A 146 -4.43 -25.01 -15.75
C LEU A 146 -3.91 -26.08 -16.72
N SER A 147 -2.66 -25.95 -17.17
CA SER A 147 -2.02 -26.95 -18.04
C SER A 147 -1.87 -28.32 -17.35
N ALA A 148 -1.50 -28.35 -16.08
CA ALA A 148 -1.40 -29.59 -15.32
C ALA A 148 -2.77 -30.24 -15.08
N SER A 149 -3.79 -29.42 -14.81
CA SER A 149 -5.17 -29.88 -14.63
C SER A 149 -5.71 -30.54 -15.90
N THR A 150 -5.40 -30.01 -17.09
CA THR A 150 -5.78 -30.66 -18.37
C THR A 150 -5.07 -31.99 -18.59
N ALA A 151 -3.90 -32.19 -17.98
CA ALA A 151 -3.17 -33.45 -17.98
C ALA A 151 -3.60 -34.40 -16.82
N GLY A 152 -4.58 -34.01 -16.00
CA GLY A 152 -5.06 -34.81 -14.87
C GLY A 152 -4.17 -34.78 -13.62
N VAL A 153 -3.19 -33.87 -13.56
CA VAL A 153 -2.25 -33.74 -12.44
C VAL A 153 -2.67 -32.60 -11.52
N GLN A 154 -2.78 -32.89 -10.21
CA GLN A 154 -2.93 -31.86 -9.19
C GLN A 154 -1.56 -31.39 -8.69
N LEU A 155 -1.29 -30.10 -8.82
CA LEU A 155 -0.04 -29.50 -8.33
C LEU A 155 -0.13 -29.23 -6.82
N SER A 156 1.02 -29.29 -6.16
CA SER A 156 1.13 -28.92 -4.76
C SER A 156 0.86 -27.43 -4.54
N VAL A 157 0.20 -27.11 -3.44
CA VAL A 157 -0.08 -25.73 -3.03
C VAL A 157 1.18 -24.92 -2.71
N PHE A 158 2.32 -25.56 -2.46
CA PHE A 158 3.57 -24.82 -2.23
C PHE A 158 4.10 -24.12 -3.48
N LEU A 159 3.59 -24.47 -4.68
CA LEU A 159 3.97 -23.81 -5.92
C LEU A 159 3.59 -22.33 -5.96
N ILE A 160 2.52 -21.93 -5.27
CA ILE A 160 2.09 -20.52 -5.21
C ILE A 160 2.85 -19.71 -4.15
N VAL A 161 3.67 -20.33 -3.28
CA VAL A 161 4.40 -19.63 -2.20
C VAL A 161 5.26 -18.46 -2.69
N PRO A 162 5.99 -18.53 -3.82
CA PRO A 162 6.80 -17.41 -4.30
C PRO A 162 6.02 -16.14 -4.66
N GLN A 163 4.69 -16.19 -4.74
CA GLN A 163 3.85 -15.02 -4.97
C GLN A 163 3.51 -14.25 -3.68
N PHE A 164 3.79 -14.82 -2.49
CA PHE A 164 3.58 -14.25 -1.15
C PHE A 164 4.82 -13.56 -0.58
#